data_AF-A0A942J607-F1
#
_entry.id   AF-A0A942J607-F1
#
_cell.length_a   1.000
_cell.length_b   1.000
_cell.length_c   1.000
_cell.angle_alpha   90.00
_cell.angle_beta   90.00
_cell.angle_gamma   90.00
#
_symmetry.space_group_name_H-M   'P 1'
#
loop_
_entity.id
_entity.type
_entity.pdbx_description
1 polymer ?
#
loop_
_entity_poly.entity_id
_entity_poly.type
_entity_poly.pdbx_seq_one_letter_code
_entity_poly.pdbx_strand_id
1 'polypeptide(L)'
;MAVTVGKAVTAEAGSPKRVSLLFILTGLFSLAGGVFLGPLQALNYAGIDLFHLPLPFLQSYYQAVSIHGVLMAIVFPSFFISGFLLYLPARELR
;
A
#
# COMPACT_ATOMS: atom_id res chain seq x y z
N MET A 1 -39.97 -26.07 25.35
CA MET A 1 -38.61 -26.31 24.81
C MET A 1 -38.08 -24.98 24.31
N ALA A 2 -37.30 -24.26 25.13
CA ALA A 2 -36.74 -22.97 24.77
C ALA A 2 -35.38 -23.20 24.10
N VAL A 3 -35.25 -22.79 22.84
CA VAL A 3 -33.98 -22.83 22.10
C VAL A 3 -33.18 -21.60 22.52
N THR A 4 -32.15 -21.81 23.32
CA THR A 4 -31.16 -20.79 23.67
C THR A 4 -30.34 -20.49 22.42
N VAL A 5 -30.61 -19.35 21.77
CA VAL A 5 -29.78 -18.85 20.67
C VAL A 5 -28.40 -18.55 21.23
N GLY A 6 -27.43 -19.40 20.88
CA GLY A 6 -26.04 -19.27 21.28
C GLY A 6 -25.53 -17.87 20.92
N LYS A 7 -24.92 -17.21 21.90
CA LYS A 7 -24.23 -15.93 21.76
C LYS A 7 -23.32 -16.03 20.54
N ALA A 8 -23.71 -15.39 19.44
CA ALA A 8 -22.88 -15.30 18.26
C ALA A 8 -21.50 -14.83 18.72
N VAL A 9 -20.47 -15.62 18.43
CA VAL A 9 -19.09 -15.19 18.62
C VAL A 9 -18.93 -13.99 17.69
N THR A 10 -19.22 -12.80 18.19
CA THR A 10 -18.80 -11.56 17.58
C THR A 10 -17.29 -11.64 17.65
N ALA A 11 -16.67 -12.13 16.58
CA ALA A 11 -15.29 -11.79 16.30
C ALA A 11 -15.24 -10.27 16.52
N GLU A 12 -14.47 -9.83 17.51
CA GLU A 12 -14.21 -8.41 17.77
C GLU A 12 -13.59 -7.88 16.47
N ALA A 13 -14.44 -7.46 15.53
CA ALA A 13 -14.03 -6.87 14.29
C ALA A 13 -13.34 -5.58 14.72
N GLY A 14 -12.00 -5.58 14.67
CA GLY A 14 -11.21 -4.43 15.09
C GLY A 14 -11.80 -3.16 14.48
N SER A 15 -11.89 -2.09 15.28
CA SER A 15 -12.55 -0.85 14.90
C SER A 15 -12.31 -0.51 13.42
N PRO A 16 -13.35 -0.34 12.58
CA PRO A 16 -13.19 -0.06 11.14
C PRO A 16 -12.24 1.11 10.87
N LYS A 17 -12.23 2.11 11.77
CA LYS A 17 -11.26 3.20 11.73
C LYS A 17 -9.81 2.72 11.80
N ARG A 18 -9.49 1.82 12.74
CA ARG A 18 -8.13 1.31 12.95
C ARG A 18 -7.68 0.45 11.77
N VAL A 19 -8.55 -0.44 11.29
CA VAL A 19 -8.23 -1.29 10.13
C VAL A 19 -8.00 -0.43 8.89
N SER A 20 -8.91 0.47 8.56
CA SER A 20 -8.76 1.38 7.42
C SER A 20 -7.52 2.28 7.53
N LEU A 21 -7.19 2.77 8.74
CA LEU A 21 -5.98 3.54 8.96
C LEU A 21 -4.72 2.70 8.65
N LEU A 22 -4.65 1.45 9.09
CA LEU A 22 -3.51 0.57 8.79
C LEU A 22 -3.35 0.32 7.29
N PHE A 23 -4.45 0.14 6.56
CA PHE A 23 -4.43 0.01 5.11
C PHE A 23 -3.93 1.29 4.43
N ILE A 24 -4.47 2.45 4.80
CA ILE A 24 -4.06 3.74 4.24
C ILE A 24 -2.57 4.00 4.54
N LEU A 25 -2.12 3.77 5.78
CA LEU A 25 -0.71 3.95 6.15
C LEU A 25 0.20 3.01 5.35
N THR A 26 -0.18 1.74 5.17
CA THR A 26 0.59 0.78 4.35
C THR A 26 0.73 1.27 2.91
N GLY A 27 -0.35 1.80 2.33
CA GLY A 27 -0.32 2.43 1.00
C GLY A 27 0.60 3.65 0.97
N LEU A 28 0.48 4.56 1.94
CA LEU A 28 1.31 5.77 2.01
C LEU A 28 2.80 5.46 2.23
N PHE A 29 3.15 4.44 3.02
CA PHE A 29 4.53 3.99 3.14
C PHE A 29 5.06 3.41 1.82
N SER A 30 4.22 2.68 1.09
CA SER A 30 4.58 2.16 -0.23
C SER A 30 4.79 3.29 -1.25
N LEU A 31 3.93 4.31 -1.23
CA LEU A 31 4.10 5.53 -2.01
C LEU A 31 5.41 6.25 -1.68
N ALA A 32 5.69 6.45 -0.40
CA ALA A 32 6.92 7.09 0.06
C ALA A 32 8.16 6.31 -0.40
N GLY A 33 8.14 4.98 -0.38
CA GLY A 33 9.23 4.16 -0.88
C GLY A 33 9.37 4.17 -2.41
N GLY A 34 8.25 4.08 -3.13
CA GLY A 34 8.24 3.97 -4.60
C GLY A 34 8.56 5.27 -5.33
N VAL A 35 8.15 6.43 -4.79
CA VAL A 35 8.21 7.71 -5.51
C VAL A 35 9.64 8.14 -5.86
N PHE A 36 10.62 7.88 -4.99
CA PHE A 36 12.02 8.28 -5.21
C PHE A 36 12.68 7.57 -6.40
N LEU A 37 12.17 6.40 -6.80
CA LEU A 37 12.67 5.66 -7.95
C LEU A 37 12.19 6.23 -9.29
N GLY A 38 11.13 7.06 -9.28
CA GLY A 38 10.61 7.72 -10.48
C GLY A 38 11.58 8.74 -11.07
N PRO A 39 12.09 9.72 -10.28
CA PRO A 39 13.10 10.65 -10.75
C PRO A 39 14.38 9.98 -11.27
N LEU A 40 14.84 8.90 -10.63
CA LEU A 40 15.99 8.13 -11.11
C LEU A 40 15.73 7.50 -12.49
N GLN A 41 14.52 6.97 -12.73
CA GLN A 41 14.12 6.49 -14.05
C GLN A 41 14.06 7.62 -15.07
N ALA A 42 13.50 8.78 -14.71
CA ALA A 42 13.41 9.94 -15.59
C ALA A 42 14.80 10.43 -16.03
N LEU A 43 15.77 10.48 -15.11
CA LEU A 43 17.16 10.83 -15.43
C LEU A 43 17.80 9.81 -16.37
N ASN A 44 17.60 8.51 -16.11
CA ASN A 44 18.08 7.45 -16.98
C ASN A 44 17.50 7.57 -18.40
N TYR A 45 16.19 7.86 -18.53
CA TYR A 45 15.55 8.14 -19.82
C TYR A 45 16.08 9.41 -20.50
N ALA A 46 16.60 10.37 -19.74
CA ALA A 46 17.26 11.57 -20.25
C ALA A 46 18.74 11.35 -20.60
N GLY A 47 19.25 10.11 -20.52
CA GLY A 47 20.65 9.76 -20.81
C GLY A 47 21.61 10.02 -19.64
N ILE A 48 21.10 10.38 -18.47
CA ILE A 48 21.88 10.54 -17.24
C ILE A 48 21.73 9.25 -16.42
N ASP A 49 22.66 8.32 -16.62
CA ASP A 49 22.70 7.09 -15.83
C ASP A 49 23.25 7.41 -14.44
N LEU A 50 22.51 7.15 -13.36
CA LEU A 50 22.97 7.24 -11.97
C LEU A 50 23.15 5.87 -11.30
N PHE A 51 22.79 4.78 -12.00
CA PHE A 51 22.88 3.41 -11.48
C PHE A 51 24.30 2.86 -11.47
N HIS A 52 25.26 3.56 -12.10
CA HIS A 52 26.69 3.28 -11.98
C HIS A 52 27.26 3.66 -10.60
N LEU A 53 26.56 4.51 -9.84
CA LEU A 53 26.98 4.87 -8.48
C LEU A 53 26.67 3.71 -7.51
N PRO A 54 27.53 3.46 -6.51
CA PRO A 54 27.29 2.42 -5.52
C PRO A 54 26.11 2.82 -4.61
N LEU A 55 24.90 2.41 -4.99
CA LEU A 55 23.71 2.58 -4.17
C LEU A 55 23.53 1.33 -3.28
N PRO A 56 23.37 1.49 -1.96
CA PRO A 56 23.41 0.37 -1.01
C PRO A 56 22.31 -0.68 -1.21
N PHE A 57 21.21 -0.33 -1.88
CA PHE A 57 20.05 -1.21 -2.08
C PHE A 57 19.60 -1.33 -3.55
N LEU A 58 20.29 -0.66 -4.49
CA LEU A 58 19.93 -0.61 -5.90
C LEU A 58 21.13 -1.02 -6.74
N GLN A 59 21.08 -2.22 -7.31
CA GLN A 59 22.18 -2.80 -8.08
C GLN A 59 22.00 -2.67 -9.60
N SER A 60 20.77 -2.43 -10.06
CA SER A 60 20.49 -2.25 -11.48
C SER A 60 19.26 -1.39 -11.73
N TYR A 61 19.22 -0.79 -12.92
CA TYR A 61 18.04 -0.09 -13.44
C TYR A 61 16.78 -0.96 -13.38
N TYR A 62 16.88 -2.23 -13.80
CA TYR A 62 15.74 -3.14 -13.84
C TYR A 62 15.21 -3.46 -12.45
N GLN A 63 16.08 -3.64 -11.46
CA GLN A 63 15.66 -3.78 -10.07
C GLN A 63 14.88 -2.54 -9.60
N ALA A 64 15.36 -1.34 -9.95
CA ALA A 64 14.68 -0.08 -9.61
C ALA A 64 13.29 0.01 -10.23
N VAL A 65 13.16 -0.31 -11.52
CA VAL A 65 11.87 -0.32 -12.22
C VAL A 65 10.92 -1.36 -11.61
N SER A 66 11.42 -2.54 -11.26
CA SER A 66 10.60 -3.57 -10.59
C SER A 66 10.09 -3.09 -9.24
N ILE A 67 10.96 -2.55 -8.37
CA ILE A 67 10.55 -2.04 -7.06
C ILE A 67 9.57 -0.88 -7.21
N HIS A 68 9.86 0.06 -8.11
CA HIS A 68 8.98 1.20 -8.39
C HIS A 68 7.60 0.74 -8.86
N GLY A 69 7.54 -0.13 -9.86
CA GLY A 69 6.29 -0.65 -10.41
C GLY A 69 5.47 -1.41 -9.37
N VAL A 70 6.10 -2.29 -8.58
CA VAL A 70 5.40 -3.04 -7.53
C VAL A 70 4.86 -2.10 -6.46
N LEU A 71 5.67 -1.17 -5.95
CA LEU A 71 5.24 -0.26 -4.89
C LEU A 71 4.17 0.73 -5.38
N MET A 72 4.34 1.33 -6.57
CA MET A 72 3.48 2.40 -7.07
C MET A 72 2.22 1.91 -7.79
N ALA A 73 2.30 0.81 -8.52
CA ALA A 73 1.18 0.32 -9.35
C ALA A 73 0.41 -0.84 -8.71
N ILE A 74 1.00 -1.57 -7.76
CA ILE A 74 0.34 -2.72 -7.11
C ILE A 74 0.06 -2.42 -5.65
N VAL A 75 1.08 -2.23 -4.82
CA VAL A 75 0.91 -2.15 -3.36
C VAL A 75 0.20 -0.86 -2.94
N PHE A 76 0.70 0.31 -3.37
CA PHE A 76 0.09 1.61 -3.04
C PHE A 76 -1.41 1.66 -3.38
N PRO A 77 -1.83 1.47 -4.65
CA PRO A 77 -3.24 1.62 -4.99
C PRO A 77 -4.10 0.55 -4.33
N SER A 78 -3.61 -0.69 -4.20
CA SER A 78 -4.37 -1.78 -3.57
C SER A 78 -4.70 -1.43 -2.11
N PHE A 79 -3.69 -1.09 -1.31
CA PHE A 79 -3.91 -0.80 0.12
C PHE A 79 -4.63 0.52 0.34
N PHE A 80 -4.28 1.56 -0.43
CA PHE A 80 -4.92 2.87 -0.30
C PHE A 80 -6.41 2.78 -0.63
N ILE A 81 -6.78 2.21 -1.79
CA ILE A 81 -8.17 2.07 -2.21
C ILE A 81 -8.95 1.17 -1.25
N SER A 82 -8.40 0.01 -0.86
CA SER A 82 -9.07 -0.86 0.13
C SER A 82 -9.32 -0.15 1.46
N GLY A 83 -8.38 0.66 1.94
CA GLY A 83 -8.58 1.43 3.17
C GLY A 83 -9.79 2.38 3.11
N PHE A 84 -9.96 3.09 1.98
CA PHE A 84 -11.11 3.96 1.73
C PHE A 84 -12.40 3.17 1.54
N LEU A 85 -12.38 2.13 0.71
CA LEU A 85 -13.57 1.31 0.41
C LEU A 85 -14.03 0.47 1.61
N LEU A 86 -13.18 0.21 2.60
CA LEU A 86 -13.60 -0.37 3.88
C LEU A 86 -14.25 0.67 4.81
N TYR A 87 -13.75 1.92 4.83
CA TYR A 87 -14.21 2.93 5.80
C TYR A 87 -15.45 3.69 5.35
N LEU A 88 -15.48 4.17 4.11
CA LEU A 88 -16.53 5.07 3.64
C LEU A 88 -17.91 4.40 3.64
N PRO A 89 -18.10 3.20 3.05
CA PRO A 89 -19.40 2.53 3.07
C PRO A 89 -19.81 2.14 4.49
N ALA A 90 -18.86 1.71 5.34
CA ALA A 90 -19.15 1.37 6.74
C ALA A 90 -19.56 2.58 7.59
N ARG A 91 -19.26 3.80 7.14
CA ARG A 91 -19.71 5.06 7.77
C ARG A 91 -21.02 5.55 7.20
N GLU A 92 -21.26 5.35 5.91
CA GLU A 92 -22.44 5.80 5.18
C GLU A 92 -23.66 4.91 5.42
N LEU A 93 -23.47 3.59 5.53
CA LEU A 93 -24.55 2.61 5.73
C LEU A 93 -24.93 2.39 7.21
N ARG A 94 -24.44 3.26 8.10
CA ARG A 94 -24.85 3.31 9.51
C ARG A 94 -25.96 4.32 9.69
#